data_AF-E2BCV2-F1
#
_entry.id   AF-E2BCV2-F1
#
_cell.length_a   1.000
_cell.length_b   1.000
_cell.length_c   1.000
_cell.angle_alpha   90.00
_cell.angle_beta   90.00
_cell.angle_gamma   90.00
#
_symmetry.space_group_name_H-M   'P 1'
#
loop_
_entity.id
_entity.type
_entity.pdbx_description
1 polymer ?
#
loop_
_entity_poly.entity_id
_entity_poly.type
_entity_poly.pdbx_seq_one_letter_code
_entity_poly.pdbx_strand_id
1 'polypeptide(L)' 'GILEDIIVGLYFFEENLNAATYLRFLQDDLPNLLRHVDNDLLRQIWFQQDGAPAHRSRAVTQYLNNRF' A
#
# COMPACT_ATOMS: atom_id res chain seq x y z
N GLY A 1 -7.49 -1.89 2.90
CA GLY A 1 -6.89 -1.20 4.06
C GLY A 1 -7.98 -0.62 4.93
N ILE A 2 -7.66 -0.22 6.15
CA ILE A 2 -8.61 0.44 7.06
C ILE A 2 -7.99 1.78 7.48
N LEU A 3 -8.75 2.86 7.37
CA LEU A 3 -8.38 4.21 7.79
C LEU A 3 -9.52 4.75 8.65
N GLU A 4 -9.34 4.83 9.96
CA GLU A 4 -10.42 5.18 10.90
C GLU A 4 -11.68 4.30 10.69
N ASP A 5 -12.80 4.89 10.27
CA ASP A 5 -14.06 4.23 9.94
C ASP A 5 -14.21 3.92 8.43
N ILE A 6 -13.21 4.23 7.61
CA ILE A 6 -13.20 4.02 6.16
C ILE A 6 -12.49 2.71 5.81
N ILE A 7 -13.18 1.87 5.05
CA ILE A 7 -12.56 0.75 4.34
C ILE A 7 -12.01 1.26 3.01
N VAL A 8 -10.69 1.28 2.89
CA VAL A 8 -10.01 1.51 1.61
C VAL A 8 -9.98 0.18 0.85
N GLY A 9 -10.46 0.21 -0.39
CA GLY A 9 -10.90 -0.94 -1.17
C GLY A 9 -10.13 -2.26 -1.04
N LEU A 10 -10.88 -3.35 -1.25
CA LEU A 10 -10.33 -4.68 -1.48
C LEU A 10 -9.58 -4.70 -2.80
N TYR A 11 -8.35 -5.16 -2.77
CA TYR A 11 -7.58 -5.45 -3.98
C TYR A 11 -7.22 -6.93 -3.97
N PHE A 12 -7.53 -7.61 -5.06
CA PHE A 12 -7.20 -9.01 -5.25
C PHE A 12 -6.00 -9.11 -6.18
N PHE A 13 -4.98 -9.82 -5.75
CA PHE A 13 -3.87 -10.17 -6.62
C PHE A 13 -4.30 -11.34 -7.51
N GLU A 14 -4.23 -11.16 -8.83
CA GLU A 14 -4.53 -12.21 -9.82
C GLU A 14 -3.50 -13.36 -9.80
N GLU A 15 -2.31 -13.08 -9.27
CA GLU A 15 -1.20 -14.03 -9.14
C GLU A 15 -0.72 -14.11 -7.68
N ASN A 16 0.16 -15.06 -7.39
CA ASN A 16 0.80 -15.16 -6.08
C ASN A 16 1.54 -13.86 -5.71
N LEU A 17 1.27 -13.37 -4.50
CA LEU A 17 1.92 -12.19 -3.97
C LEU A 17 3.43 -12.42 -3.82
N ASN A 18 4.19 -11.62 -4.55
CA ASN A 18 5.64 -11.50 -4.44
C ASN A 18 6.07 -10.03 -4.42
N ALA A 19 7.35 -9.79 -4.17
CA ALA A 19 7.91 -8.43 -4.07
C ALA A 19 7.64 -7.55 -5.29
N ALA A 20 7.72 -8.11 -6.51
CA ALA A 20 7.49 -7.35 -7.75
C ALA A 20 6.02 -6.99 -7.93
N THR A 21 5.12 -7.96 -7.73
CA THR A 21 3.67 -7.72 -7.80
C THR A 21 3.19 -6.76 -6.72
N TYR A 22 3.77 -6.83 -5.52
CA TYR A 22 3.46 -5.92 -4.42
C TYR A 22 3.95 -4.51 -4.72
N LEU A 23 5.17 -4.35 -5.24
CA LEU A 23 5.69 -3.05 -5.64
C LEU A 23 4.83 -2.41 -6.74
N ARG A 24 4.41 -3.19 -7.74
CA ARG A 24 3.50 -2.72 -8.78
C ARG A 24 2.18 -2.24 -8.19
N PHE A 25 1.59 -3.02 -7.28
CA PHE A 25 0.38 -2.62 -6.56
C PHE A 25 0.57 -1.29 -5.81
N LEU A 26 1.66 -1.12 -5.08
CA LEU A 26 1.95 0.11 -4.35
C LEU A 26 2.09 1.33 -5.27
N GLN A 27 2.63 1.14 -6.48
CA GLN A 27 2.89 2.20 -7.45
C GLN A 27 1.66 2.57 -8.27
N ASP A 28 0.91 1.57 -8.72
CA ASP A 28 -0.09 1.75 -9.77
C ASP A 28 -1.52 1.69 -9.23
N ASP A 29 -1.78 0.81 -8.26
CA ASP A 29 -3.14 0.52 -7.80
C ASP A 29 -3.49 1.22 -6.49
N LEU A 30 -2.60 1.20 -5.50
CA LEU A 30 -2.82 1.81 -4.19
C LEU A 30 -3.15 3.32 -4.29
N PRO A 31 -2.46 4.13 -5.11
CA PRO A 31 -2.82 5.55 -5.25
C PRO A 31 -4.24 5.75 -5.78
N ASN A 32 -4.70 4.87 -6.67
CA ASN A 32 -6.06 4.91 -7.20
C ASN A 32 -7.09 4.53 -6.12
N LEU A 33 -6.77 3.59 -5.24
CA LEU A 33 -7.63 3.24 -4.10
C LEU A 33 -7.70 4.37 -3.06
N LEU A 34 -6.62 5.12 -2.89
CA LEU A 34 -6.55 6.23 -1.93
C LEU A 34 -7.10 7.56 -2.48
N ARG A 35 -7.40 7.67 -3.78
CA ARG A 35 -7.82 8.93 -4.42
C ARG A 35 -9.09 9.57 -3.84
N HIS A 36 -9.91 8.78 -3.14
CA HIS A 36 -11.16 9.21 -2.52
C HIS A 36 -10.99 9.55 -1.03
N VAL A 37 -9.79 9.32 -0.47
CA VAL A 37 -9.46 9.68 0.91
C VAL A 37 -8.97 11.12 0.93
N ASP A 38 -9.39 11.88 1.95
CA ASP A 38 -8.93 13.25 2.15
C ASP A 38 -7.40 13.29 2.29
N ASN A 39 -6.75 14.23 1.59
CA ASN A 39 -5.28 14.35 1.61
C ASN A 39 -4.73 14.75 2.98
N ASP A 40 -5.47 15.53 3.77
CA ASP A 40 -5.06 15.92 5.12
C ASP A 40 -5.12 14.74 6.07
N LEU A 41 -6.12 13.86 5.91
CA LEU A 41 -6.16 12.57 6.60
C LEU A 41 -4.98 11.68 6.19
N LEU A 42 -4.69 11.56 4.88
CA LEU A 42 -3.56 10.75 4.40
C LEU A 42 -2.19 11.21 4.94
N ARG A 43 -2.04 12.48 5.33
CA ARG A 43 -0.79 13.00 5.92
C ARG A 43 -0.66 12.70 7.42
N GLN A 44 -1.71 12.23 8.07
CA GLN A 44 -1.76 11.99 9.50
C GLN A 44 -1.77 10.50 9.88
N ILE A 45 -1.80 9.61 8.88
CA ILE A 45 -1.91 8.16 9.08
C ILE A 45 -0.55 7.47 9.07
N TRP A 46 -0.51 6.30 9.70
CA TRP A 46 0.64 5.39 9.65
C TRP A 46 0.39 4.29 8.64
N PHE A 47 1.39 4.00 7.80
CA PHE A 47 1.34 2.86 6.90
C PHE A 47 1.73 1.58 7.65
N GLN A 48 0.80 0.63 7.80
CA GLN A 48 1.02 -0.63 8.52
C GLN A 48 0.80 -1.84 7.61
N GLN A 49 1.71 -2.81 7.70
CA GLN A 49 1.66 -4.10 7.00
C GLN A 49 2.19 -5.23 7.91
N ASP A 50 1.91 -6.47 7.56
CA ASP A 50 2.45 -7.63 8.27
C ASP A 50 3.91 -7.95 7.85
N GLY A 51 4.46 -9.02 8.42
CA GLY A 51 5.84 -9.47 8.14
C GLY A 51 6.04 -10.31 6.88
N ALA A 52 5.09 -10.32 5.92
CA ALA A 52 5.18 -11.18 4.76
C ALA A 52 6.45 -10.91 3.92
N PRO A 53 7.10 -11.95 3.34
CA PRO A 53 8.34 -11.79 2.58
C PRO A 53 8.26 -10.80 1.40
N ALA A 54 7.07 -10.64 0.79
CA ALA A 54 6.86 -9.69 -0.29
C ALA A 54 7.08 -8.23 0.15
N HIS A 55 6.81 -7.92 1.41
CA HIS A 55 6.84 -6.55 1.96
C HIS A 55 8.24 -6.07 2.34
N ARG A 56 9.20 -6.98 2.46
CA ARG A 56 10.56 -6.70 2.99
C ARG A 56 11.66 -6.68 1.92
N SER A 57 11.32 -6.78 0.64
CA SER A 57 12.32 -6.66 -0.42
C SER A 57 12.93 -5.25 -0.44
N ARG A 58 14.19 -5.13 -0.86
CA ARG A 58 14.88 -3.83 -0.92
C ARG A 58 14.14 -2.79 -1.78
N ALA A 59 13.58 -3.22 -2.92
CA ALA A 59 12.86 -2.31 -3.81
C ALA A 59 11.56 -1.80 -3.16
N VAL A 60 10.82 -2.68 -2.47
CA VAL A 60 9.61 -2.31 -1.74
C VAL A 60 9.93 -1.37 -0.59
N THR A 61 10.91 -1.70 0.26
CA THR A 61 11.25 -0.85 1.41
C THR A 61 11.78 0.51 0.98
N GLN A 62 12.58 0.58 -0.10
CA GLN A 62 13.03 1.84 -0.67
C GLN A 62 11.87 2.68 -1.20
N TYR A 63 10.88 2.06 -1.86
CA TYR A 63 9.69 2.76 -2.31
C TYR A 63 8.90 3.32 -1.12
N LEU A 64 8.65 2.49 -0.09
CA LEU A 64 7.89 2.90 1.09
C LEU A 64 8.57 4.08 1.81
N ASN A 65 9.88 4.00 2.08
CA ASN A 65 10.64 5.08 2.73
C ASN A 65 10.66 6.40 1.94
N ASN A 66 10.48 6.34 0.62
CA ASN A 66 10.44 7.53 -0.21
C ASN A 66 9.03 8.12 -0.30
N ARG A 67 7.99 7.32 -0.03
CA ARG A 67 6.59 7.67 -0.29
C ARG A 67 5.82 8.06 0.97
N PHE A 68 6.15 7.43 2.11
CA PHE A 68 5.50 7.55 3.41
C PHE A 68 6.53 7.90 4.48
#